data_AF-A0A959GIV1-F1
#
_entry.id   AF-A0A959GIV1-F1
#
_cell.length_a   1.000
_cell.length_b   1.000
_cell.length_c   1.000
_cell.angle_alpha   90.00
_cell.angle_beta   90.00
_cell.angle_gamma   90.00
#
_symmetry.space_group_name_H-M   'P 1'
#
loop_
_entity.id
_entity.type
_entity.pdbx_description
1 polymer ?
#
loop_
_entity_poly.entity_id
_entity_poly.type
_entity_poly.pdbx_seq_one_letter_code
_entity_poly.pdbx_strand_id
1 'polypeptide(L)'
;MQELDKKYISQLEDIATDVQDSDVLQQYLEEEEEEYYMQLKELFEPRIATLYDEVAEKDPLQLISLETILLEPEFEGLYLPKILGYSVLRGEVDAEYRYARPQDHFKAVLLAICHSSNFDILRKRIGQSIQMGFAMSSDIWVTNLINSVDNKRVRYFLQSQKLDRYRLPDERKAGYERYQRQFVNDHFHTAEFPETLSDLKVLYSPLKNFIIHRVRRNADNTNIIPQLRELVANEEFKGTQEHLEIMVLFAAYFDLEEDAHKELSKHFNEVRSSMPEFVEHYLEYILHLSNRKDIILDPRADLRLSAVVDKSIEDDLKYYYELMDVVHTKGYMNEEAQDAIKAFYVRYEGLSMINECVRQTIYKYFARLIDNLEVADYADYFEISKLFPVYMSIFANQQFNQQLKELSLRYVKKLLKRYTDKRGKDYQDIKKFVSTTFQDLGFLKEKEVVEMFKTRRKRNKTA
;
A
#
# COMPACT_ATOMS: atom_id res chain seq x y z
N MET A 1 -20.14 7.96 -7.20
CA MET A 1 -19.17 7.60 -8.27
C MET A 1 -19.19 8.64 -9.39
N GLN A 2 -18.03 8.94 -9.99
CA GLN A 2 -17.94 9.96 -11.04
C GLN A 2 -18.40 9.42 -12.40
N GLU A 3 -19.10 10.25 -13.17
CA GLU A 3 -19.45 9.92 -14.55
C GLU A 3 -18.19 9.77 -15.42
N LEU A 4 -18.26 8.92 -16.44
CA LEU A 4 -17.17 8.72 -17.37
C LEU A 4 -17.10 9.90 -18.36
N ASP A 5 -15.90 10.45 -18.57
CA ASP A 5 -15.70 11.52 -19.54
C ASP A 5 -16.15 11.10 -20.94
N LYS A 6 -16.76 12.05 -21.68
CA LYS A 6 -17.22 11.83 -23.06
C LYS A 6 -16.13 11.31 -24.00
N LYS A 7 -14.86 11.70 -23.75
CA LYS A 7 -13.70 11.24 -24.53
C LYS A 7 -13.48 9.73 -24.41
N TYR A 8 -13.78 9.15 -23.25
CA TYR A 8 -13.65 7.72 -23.00
C TYR A 8 -14.89 6.96 -23.45
N ILE A 9 -16.07 7.56 -23.28
CA ILE A 9 -17.32 7.01 -23.82
C ILE A 9 -17.22 6.85 -25.34
N SER A 10 -16.79 7.89 -26.08
CA SER A 10 -16.63 7.82 -27.53
C SER A 10 -15.64 6.73 -27.95
N GLN A 11 -14.53 6.54 -27.22
CA GLN A 11 -13.58 5.46 -27.52
C GLN A 11 -14.16 4.07 -27.23
N LEU A 12 -14.99 3.92 -26.18
CA LEU A 12 -15.70 2.68 -25.91
C LEU A 12 -16.74 2.38 -26.98
N GLU A 13 -17.47 3.38 -27.45
CA GLU A 13 -18.44 3.26 -28.55
C GLU A 13 -17.75 2.85 -29.85
N ASP A 14 -16.59 3.43 -30.16
CA ASP A 14 -15.77 3.03 -31.32
C ASP A 14 -15.30 1.57 -31.19
N ILE A 15 -14.81 1.17 -30.01
CA ILE A 15 -14.40 -0.23 -29.76
C ILE A 15 -15.60 -1.18 -29.89
N ALA A 16 -16.75 -0.84 -29.31
CA ALA A 16 -17.96 -1.65 -29.37
C ALA A 16 -18.44 -1.81 -30.82
N THR A 17 -18.46 -0.73 -31.60
CA THR A 17 -18.81 -0.75 -33.02
C THR A 17 -17.86 -1.65 -33.79
N ASP A 18 -16.55 -1.50 -33.60
CA ASP A 18 -15.55 -2.33 -34.27
C ASP A 18 -15.66 -3.82 -33.89
N VAL A 19 -16.02 -4.14 -32.65
CA VAL A 19 -16.29 -5.53 -32.22
C VAL A 19 -17.48 -6.09 -32.97
N GLN A 20 -18.60 -5.36 -32.98
CA GLN A 20 -19.86 -5.79 -33.59
C GLN A 20 -19.76 -5.92 -35.12
N ASP A 21 -19.01 -5.04 -35.76
CA ASP A 21 -18.77 -5.04 -37.20
C ASP A 21 -17.64 -5.99 -37.64
N SER A 22 -16.96 -6.67 -36.70
CA SER A 22 -15.81 -7.52 -37.04
C SER A 22 -16.22 -8.82 -37.73
N ASP A 23 -15.52 -9.15 -38.83
CA ASP A 23 -15.68 -10.43 -39.53
C ASP A 23 -15.44 -11.63 -38.60
N VAL A 24 -14.53 -11.48 -37.63
CA VAL A 24 -14.21 -12.53 -36.64
C VAL A 24 -15.41 -12.78 -35.71
N LEU A 25 -16.16 -11.74 -35.33
CA LEU A 25 -17.37 -11.93 -34.54
C LEU A 25 -18.45 -12.63 -35.36
N GLN A 26 -18.65 -12.22 -36.61
CA GLN A 26 -19.63 -12.87 -37.49
C GLN A 26 -19.31 -14.37 -37.67
N GLN A 27 -18.03 -14.71 -37.90
CA GLN A 27 -17.59 -16.11 -37.95
C GLN A 27 -17.82 -16.85 -36.62
N TYR A 28 -17.52 -16.21 -35.48
CA TYR A 28 -17.79 -16.80 -34.17
C TYR A 28 -19.29 -17.04 -33.94
N LEU A 29 -20.16 -16.14 -34.37
CA LEU A 29 -21.62 -16.29 -34.25
C LEU A 29 -22.18 -17.38 -35.18
N GLU A 30 -21.54 -17.62 -36.33
CA GLU A 30 -21.94 -18.69 -37.26
C GLU A 30 -21.42 -20.08 -36.84
N GLU A 31 -20.15 -20.16 -36.42
CA GLU A 31 -19.46 -21.43 -36.16
C GLU A 31 -19.44 -21.83 -34.67
N GLU A 32 -19.60 -20.86 -33.76
CA GLU A 32 -19.54 -21.00 -32.29
C GLU A 32 -18.26 -21.70 -31.76
N GLU A 33 -17.18 -21.68 -32.55
CA GLU A 33 -15.91 -22.30 -32.15
C GLU A 33 -15.08 -21.39 -31.23
N GLU A 34 -14.46 -22.00 -30.20
CA GLU A 34 -13.65 -21.28 -29.20
C GLU A 34 -12.44 -20.55 -29.82
N GLU A 35 -11.95 -21.02 -30.96
CA GLU A 35 -10.81 -20.41 -31.67
C GLU A 35 -11.14 -18.98 -32.12
N TYR A 36 -12.32 -18.72 -32.69
CA TYR A 36 -12.70 -17.37 -33.11
C TYR A 36 -12.91 -16.44 -31.93
N TYR A 37 -13.44 -16.93 -30.80
CA TYR A 37 -13.52 -16.11 -29.59
C TYR A 37 -12.13 -15.75 -29.05
N MET A 38 -11.14 -16.64 -29.18
CA MET A 38 -9.77 -16.34 -28.82
C MET A 38 -9.16 -15.28 -29.76
N GLN A 39 -9.47 -15.33 -31.06
CA GLN A 39 -9.05 -14.29 -32.01
C GLN A 39 -9.69 -12.93 -31.70
N LEU A 40 -10.99 -12.89 -31.37
CA LEU A 40 -11.67 -11.66 -30.90
C LEU A 40 -10.93 -11.03 -29.71
N LYS A 41 -10.56 -11.86 -28.74
CA LYS A 41 -9.82 -11.36 -27.57
C LYS A 41 -8.46 -10.82 -27.94
N GLU A 42 -7.70 -11.51 -28.78
CA GLU A 42 -6.37 -11.05 -29.21
C GLU A 42 -6.45 -9.73 -29.96
N LEU A 43 -7.55 -9.49 -30.69
CA LEU A 43 -7.78 -8.26 -31.44
C LEU A 43 -8.24 -7.09 -30.54
N PHE A 44 -9.15 -7.35 -29.60
CA PHE A 44 -9.87 -6.28 -28.90
C PHE A 44 -9.53 -6.12 -27.40
N GLU A 45 -9.18 -7.18 -26.65
CA GLU A 45 -8.77 -7.03 -25.24
C GLU A 45 -7.57 -6.05 -25.07
N PRO A 46 -6.56 -5.97 -25.97
CA PRO A 46 -5.48 -4.98 -25.87
C PRO A 46 -5.94 -3.52 -26.02
N ARG A 47 -6.95 -3.27 -26.86
CA ARG A 47 -7.52 -1.91 -27.05
C ARG A 47 -8.26 -1.47 -25.79
N ILE A 48 -9.10 -2.36 -25.24
CA ILE A 48 -9.79 -2.14 -23.97
C ILE A 48 -8.77 -1.94 -22.84
N ALA A 49 -7.72 -2.74 -22.78
CA ALA A 49 -6.67 -2.61 -21.78
C ALA A 49 -5.97 -1.24 -21.85
N THR A 50 -5.65 -0.77 -23.05
CA THR A 50 -4.99 0.53 -23.26
C THR A 50 -5.86 1.67 -22.73
N LEU A 51 -7.16 1.65 -23.05
CA LEU A 51 -8.12 2.63 -22.56
C LEU A 51 -8.31 2.53 -21.04
N TYR A 52 -8.40 1.31 -20.52
CA TYR A 52 -8.52 1.04 -19.09
C TYR A 52 -7.34 1.62 -18.30
N ASP A 53 -6.10 1.35 -18.75
CA ASP A 53 -4.88 1.84 -18.12
C ASP A 53 -4.80 3.38 -18.20
N GLU A 54 -5.27 3.99 -19.29
CA GLU A 54 -5.37 5.45 -19.40
C GLU A 54 -6.32 6.04 -18.35
N VAL A 55 -7.51 5.45 -18.19
CA VAL A 55 -8.47 5.90 -17.16
C VAL A 55 -7.92 5.66 -15.76
N ALA A 56 -7.30 4.51 -15.50
CA ALA A 56 -6.73 4.21 -14.19
C ALA A 56 -5.62 5.19 -13.78
N GLU A 57 -4.78 5.60 -14.73
CA GLU A 57 -3.69 6.53 -14.49
C GLU A 57 -4.22 7.96 -14.33
N LYS A 58 -5.03 8.45 -15.28
CA LYS A 58 -5.42 9.87 -15.36
C LYS A 58 -6.70 10.21 -14.62
N ASP A 59 -7.70 9.33 -14.69
CA ASP A 59 -9.06 9.56 -14.20
C ASP A 59 -9.59 8.38 -13.33
N PRO A 60 -8.82 7.88 -12.34
CA PRO A 60 -9.12 6.66 -11.56
C PRO A 60 -10.51 6.61 -10.93
N LEU A 61 -11.11 7.76 -10.60
CA LEU A 61 -12.43 7.84 -9.97
C LEU A 61 -13.58 7.50 -10.94
N GLN A 62 -13.30 7.42 -12.24
CA GLN A 62 -14.23 7.05 -13.29
C GLN A 62 -14.16 5.55 -13.66
N LEU A 63 -13.24 4.78 -13.05
CA LEU A 63 -13.01 3.37 -13.40
C LEU A 63 -14.25 2.49 -13.28
N ILE A 64 -15.05 2.66 -12.23
CA ILE A 64 -16.27 1.84 -12.08
C ILE A 64 -17.29 2.16 -13.18
N SER A 65 -17.38 3.42 -13.60
CA SER A 65 -18.27 3.85 -14.69
C SER A 65 -17.82 3.26 -16.03
N LEU A 66 -16.51 3.26 -16.31
CA LEU A 66 -15.95 2.55 -17.46
C LEU A 66 -16.26 1.04 -17.41
N GLU A 67 -16.05 0.42 -16.27
CA GLU A 67 -16.28 -1.02 -16.12
C GLU A 67 -17.76 -1.39 -16.24
N THR A 68 -18.66 -0.49 -15.83
CA THR A 68 -20.11 -0.69 -15.96
C THR A 68 -20.52 -0.71 -17.42
N ILE A 69 -19.97 0.19 -18.26
CA ILE A 69 -20.22 0.19 -19.70
C ILE A 69 -19.66 -1.08 -20.36
N LEU A 70 -18.48 -1.56 -19.91
CA LEU A 70 -17.90 -2.81 -20.41
C LEU A 70 -18.72 -4.07 -20.03
N LEU A 71 -19.73 -3.96 -19.16
CA LEU A 71 -20.66 -5.07 -18.86
C LEU A 71 -21.70 -5.27 -19.95
N GLU A 72 -21.88 -4.30 -20.84
CA GLU A 72 -22.91 -4.32 -21.86
C GLU A 72 -22.64 -5.42 -22.91
N PRO A 73 -23.69 -6.03 -23.50
CA PRO A 73 -23.56 -7.17 -24.42
C PRO A 73 -22.70 -6.89 -25.66
N GLU A 74 -22.62 -5.63 -26.11
CA GLU A 74 -21.89 -5.20 -27.30
C GLU A 74 -20.38 -5.49 -27.20
N PHE A 75 -19.86 -5.67 -25.99
CA PHE A 75 -18.48 -6.07 -25.76
C PHE A 75 -18.27 -7.59 -25.73
N GLU A 76 -19.30 -8.41 -25.93
CA GLU A 76 -19.23 -9.89 -26.00
C GLU A 76 -18.59 -10.56 -24.77
N GLY A 77 -18.65 -9.88 -23.63
CA GLY A 77 -18.00 -10.30 -22.39
C GLY A 77 -16.46 -10.23 -22.43
N LEU A 78 -15.89 -9.55 -23.43
CA LEU A 78 -14.46 -9.25 -23.50
C LEU A 78 -14.04 -8.48 -22.25
N TYR A 79 -12.83 -8.77 -21.76
CA TYR A 79 -12.25 -8.11 -20.58
C TYR A 79 -12.96 -8.38 -19.23
N LEU A 80 -14.20 -8.90 -19.19
CA LEU A 80 -14.91 -9.22 -17.95
C LEU A 80 -14.15 -10.12 -16.97
N PRO A 81 -13.38 -11.15 -17.40
CA PRO A 81 -12.59 -11.95 -16.47
C PRO A 81 -11.55 -11.13 -15.69
N LYS A 82 -10.98 -10.07 -16.29
CA LYS A 82 -10.06 -9.15 -15.62
C LYS A 82 -10.80 -8.23 -14.66
N ILE A 83 -11.88 -7.59 -15.11
CA ILE A 83 -12.72 -6.72 -14.27
C ILE A 83 -13.22 -7.47 -13.04
N LEU A 84 -13.63 -8.74 -13.20
CA LEU A 84 -14.04 -9.57 -12.09
C LEU A 84 -12.90 -9.74 -11.07
N GLY A 85 -11.67 -9.96 -11.53
CA GLY A 85 -10.52 -10.06 -10.63
C GLY A 85 -10.18 -8.75 -9.93
N TYR A 86 -10.26 -7.62 -10.64
CA TYR A 86 -10.10 -6.30 -10.05
C TYR A 86 -11.13 -6.03 -8.96
N SER A 87 -12.41 -6.32 -9.23
CA SER A 87 -13.50 -6.14 -8.26
C SER A 87 -13.31 -6.96 -6.99
N VAL A 88 -12.72 -8.16 -7.09
CA VAL A 88 -12.39 -9.00 -5.93
C VAL A 88 -11.27 -8.39 -5.09
N LEU A 89 -10.25 -7.82 -5.72
CA LEU A 89 -9.07 -7.26 -5.05
C LEU A 89 -9.28 -5.83 -4.51
N ARG A 90 -10.31 -5.12 -4.96
CA ARG A 90 -10.68 -3.81 -4.41
C ARG A 90 -11.38 -3.89 -3.05
N GLY A 91 -12.03 -5.02 -2.76
CA GLY A 91 -12.78 -5.18 -1.52
C GLY A 91 -11.87 -5.10 -0.29
N GLU A 92 -12.27 -4.29 0.69
CA GLU A 92 -11.57 -4.21 1.97
C GLU A 92 -11.74 -5.52 2.74
N VAL A 93 -10.62 -6.12 3.14
CA VAL A 93 -10.60 -7.35 3.92
C VAL A 93 -10.16 -7.10 5.37
N ASP A 94 -10.83 -7.77 6.31
CA ASP A 94 -10.51 -7.71 7.74
C ASP A 94 -9.34 -8.64 8.11
N ALA A 95 -9.04 -8.75 9.41
CA ALA A 95 -7.98 -9.62 9.93
C ALA A 95 -8.19 -11.11 9.60
N GLU A 96 -9.44 -11.53 9.42
CA GLU A 96 -9.83 -12.89 9.04
C GLU A 96 -9.90 -13.07 7.52
N TYR A 97 -9.48 -12.07 6.74
CA TYR A 97 -9.59 -12.05 5.28
C TYR A 97 -11.03 -12.19 4.78
N ARG A 98 -12.02 -11.69 5.54
CA ARG A 98 -13.40 -11.52 5.06
C ARG A 98 -13.60 -10.09 4.59
N TYR A 99 -14.49 -9.89 3.63
CA TYR A 99 -14.86 -8.54 3.24
C TYR A 99 -15.55 -7.83 4.39
N ALA A 100 -15.07 -6.63 4.73
CA ALA A 100 -15.70 -5.79 5.73
C ALA A 100 -17.14 -5.40 5.33
N ARG A 101 -17.40 -5.34 4.02
CA ARG A 101 -18.67 -4.93 3.42
C ARG A 101 -19.07 -5.78 2.21
N PRO A 102 -20.38 -5.88 1.91
CA PRO A 102 -20.84 -6.42 0.64
C PRO A 102 -20.15 -5.77 -0.56
N GLN A 103 -19.82 -6.55 -1.59
CA GLN A 103 -19.11 -6.10 -2.78
C GLN A 103 -20.07 -6.01 -3.96
N ASP A 104 -20.78 -4.88 -4.09
CA ASP A 104 -21.83 -4.72 -5.10
C ASP A 104 -21.27 -4.73 -6.53
N HIS A 105 -20.10 -4.13 -6.76
CA HIS A 105 -19.46 -4.17 -8.07
C HIS A 105 -19.05 -5.60 -8.47
N PHE A 106 -18.49 -6.38 -7.54
CA PHE A 106 -18.19 -7.80 -7.78
C PHE A 106 -19.45 -8.59 -8.15
N LYS A 107 -20.57 -8.32 -7.48
CA LYS A 107 -21.87 -8.91 -7.82
C LYS A 107 -22.33 -8.50 -9.22
N ALA A 108 -22.27 -7.21 -9.57
CA ALA A 108 -22.70 -6.72 -10.88
C ALA A 108 -21.92 -7.39 -12.02
N VAL A 109 -20.59 -7.39 -11.92
CA VAL A 109 -19.70 -8.02 -12.92
C VAL A 109 -19.97 -9.52 -13.02
N LEU A 110 -20.12 -10.21 -11.88
CA LEU A 110 -20.40 -11.65 -11.88
C LEU A 110 -21.77 -11.97 -12.51
N LEU A 111 -22.79 -11.17 -12.24
CA LEU A 111 -24.12 -11.35 -12.84
C LEU A 111 -24.10 -11.07 -14.34
N ALA A 112 -23.38 -10.04 -14.81
CA ALA A 112 -23.19 -9.79 -16.23
C ALA A 112 -22.56 -11.00 -16.94
N ILE A 113 -21.52 -11.59 -16.34
CA ILE A 113 -20.91 -12.83 -16.87
C ILE A 113 -21.90 -14.00 -16.85
N CYS A 114 -22.70 -14.15 -15.79
CA CYS A 114 -23.67 -15.23 -15.66
C CYS A 114 -24.82 -15.13 -16.68
N HIS A 115 -25.14 -13.92 -17.14
CA HIS A 115 -26.19 -13.66 -18.13
C HIS A 115 -25.66 -13.53 -19.56
N SER A 116 -24.33 -13.54 -19.76
CA SER A 116 -23.70 -13.49 -21.08
C SER A 116 -23.99 -14.75 -21.90
N SER A 117 -24.23 -14.56 -23.19
CA SER A 117 -24.26 -15.63 -24.21
C SER A 117 -22.98 -16.46 -24.19
N ASN A 118 -21.84 -15.82 -23.91
CA ASN A 118 -20.50 -16.42 -23.91
C ASN A 118 -20.10 -17.07 -22.57
N PHE A 119 -21.06 -17.30 -21.66
CA PHE A 119 -20.79 -17.87 -20.32
C PHE A 119 -19.95 -19.15 -20.37
N ASP A 120 -20.18 -20.04 -21.33
CA ASP A 120 -19.48 -21.32 -21.41
C ASP A 120 -17.98 -21.19 -21.71
N ILE A 121 -17.58 -20.11 -22.37
CA ILE A 121 -16.19 -19.75 -22.59
C ILE A 121 -15.66 -18.99 -21.36
N LEU A 122 -16.40 -17.98 -20.88
CA LEU A 122 -15.98 -17.14 -19.76
C LEU A 122 -15.74 -17.95 -18.47
N ARG A 123 -16.60 -18.95 -18.19
CA ARG A 123 -16.50 -19.80 -16.99
C ARG A 123 -15.15 -20.53 -16.88
N LYS A 124 -14.44 -20.76 -17.99
CA LYS A 124 -13.11 -21.40 -18.02
C LYS A 124 -12.02 -20.53 -17.40
N ARG A 125 -12.22 -19.20 -17.32
CA ARG A 125 -11.20 -18.22 -16.86
C ARG A 125 -11.49 -17.59 -15.50
N ILE A 126 -12.74 -17.61 -15.05
CA ILE A 126 -13.19 -16.84 -13.86
C ILE A 126 -13.23 -17.66 -12.55
N GLY A 127 -12.99 -18.98 -12.62
CA GLY A 127 -13.16 -19.87 -11.47
C GLY A 127 -12.36 -19.42 -10.24
N GLN A 128 -11.09 -19.06 -10.42
CA GLN A 128 -10.26 -18.59 -9.30
C GLN A 128 -10.79 -17.26 -8.72
N SER A 129 -11.21 -16.32 -9.57
CA SER A 129 -11.77 -15.03 -9.14
C SER A 129 -13.02 -15.24 -8.29
N ILE A 130 -13.95 -16.09 -8.73
CA ILE A 130 -15.18 -16.42 -7.99
C ILE A 130 -14.85 -17.12 -6.67
N GLN A 131 -13.94 -18.09 -6.68
CA GLN A 131 -13.51 -18.79 -5.47
C GLN A 131 -12.97 -17.80 -4.43
N MET A 132 -12.18 -16.80 -4.84
CA MET A 132 -11.64 -15.78 -3.94
C MET A 132 -12.72 -14.83 -3.45
N GLY A 133 -13.55 -14.29 -4.35
CA GLY A 133 -14.66 -13.41 -3.97
C GLY A 133 -15.65 -14.09 -3.01
N PHE A 134 -15.99 -15.37 -3.23
CA PHE A 134 -16.86 -16.15 -2.35
C PHE A 134 -16.18 -16.52 -1.03
N ALA A 135 -14.89 -16.82 -1.04
CA ALA A 135 -14.14 -17.10 0.18
C ALA A 135 -14.11 -15.92 1.15
N MET A 136 -14.12 -14.69 0.63
CA MET A 136 -14.09 -13.45 1.41
C MET A 136 -15.51 -12.94 1.74
N SER A 137 -16.51 -13.24 0.91
CA SER A 137 -17.90 -12.84 1.13
C SER A 137 -18.61 -13.67 2.22
N SER A 138 -19.66 -13.13 2.83
CA SER A 138 -20.48 -13.90 3.78
C SER A 138 -21.30 -15.00 3.08
N ASP A 139 -21.55 -16.11 3.78
CA ASP A 139 -22.29 -17.25 3.20
C ASP A 139 -23.74 -16.88 2.80
N ILE A 140 -24.37 -15.96 3.54
CA ILE A 140 -25.71 -15.44 3.23
C ILE A 140 -25.67 -14.65 1.92
N TRP A 141 -24.69 -13.74 1.77
CA TRP A 141 -24.53 -12.94 0.56
C TRP A 141 -24.29 -13.83 -0.66
N VAL A 142 -23.40 -14.82 -0.56
CA VAL A 142 -23.11 -15.78 -1.65
C VAL A 142 -24.36 -16.58 -2.01
N THR A 143 -25.09 -17.09 -1.01
CA THR A 143 -26.33 -17.86 -1.24
C THR A 143 -27.38 -17.02 -1.96
N ASN A 144 -27.57 -15.77 -1.55
CA ASN A 144 -28.52 -14.86 -2.19
C ASN A 144 -28.13 -14.56 -3.64
N LEU A 145 -26.84 -14.33 -3.92
CA LEU A 145 -26.34 -14.11 -5.28
C LEU A 145 -26.56 -15.34 -6.17
N ILE A 146 -26.25 -16.54 -5.68
CA ILE A 146 -26.47 -17.77 -6.46
C ILE A 146 -27.96 -17.97 -6.74
N ASN A 147 -28.82 -17.69 -5.77
CA ASN A 147 -30.26 -17.86 -5.91
C ASN A 147 -30.91 -16.84 -6.85
N SER A 148 -30.27 -15.70 -7.12
CA SER A 148 -30.79 -14.73 -8.10
C SER A 148 -30.53 -15.15 -9.56
N VAL A 149 -29.79 -16.24 -9.80
CA VAL A 149 -29.54 -16.76 -11.15
C VAL A 149 -30.55 -17.86 -11.48
N ASP A 150 -31.39 -17.64 -12.49
CA ASP A 150 -32.43 -18.61 -12.86
C ASP A 150 -31.84 -19.90 -13.45
N ASN A 151 -30.84 -19.75 -14.33
CA ASN A 151 -30.22 -20.85 -15.06
C ASN A 151 -29.55 -21.86 -14.11
N LYS A 152 -30.09 -23.09 -14.08
CA LYS A 152 -29.60 -24.18 -13.20
C LYS A 152 -28.13 -24.53 -13.46
N ARG A 153 -27.69 -24.52 -14.72
CA ARG A 153 -26.30 -24.88 -15.08
C ARG A 153 -25.31 -23.87 -14.52
N VAL A 154 -25.63 -22.58 -14.64
CA VAL A 154 -24.82 -21.50 -14.08
C VAL A 154 -24.80 -21.60 -12.55
N ARG A 155 -25.96 -21.84 -11.91
CA ARG A 155 -26.02 -22.05 -10.45
C ARG A 155 -25.14 -23.18 -9.96
N TYR A 156 -25.19 -24.34 -10.62
CA TYR A 156 -24.33 -25.48 -10.24
C TYR A 156 -22.84 -25.14 -10.37
N PHE A 157 -22.45 -24.40 -11.42
CA PHE A 157 -21.08 -23.91 -11.57
C PHE A 157 -20.67 -22.96 -10.44
N LEU A 158 -21.53 -22.00 -10.08
CA LEU A 158 -21.24 -21.07 -8.97
C LEU A 158 -21.12 -21.83 -7.64
N GLN A 159 -22.02 -22.78 -7.38
CA GLN A 159 -21.95 -23.64 -6.20
C GLN A 159 -20.64 -24.42 -6.14
N SER A 160 -20.14 -24.94 -7.27
CA SER A 160 -18.85 -25.64 -7.30
C SER A 160 -17.64 -24.74 -7.05
N GLN A 161 -17.78 -23.40 -7.13
CA GLN A 161 -16.72 -22.47 -6.78
C GLN A 161 -16.63 -22.20 -5.26
N LYS A 162 -17.59 -22.68 -4.46
CA LYS A 162 -17.48 -22.62 -2.99
C LYS A 162 -16.55 -23.72 -2.49
N LEU A 163 -15.28 -23.38 -2.23
CA LEU A 163 -14.29 -24.34 -1.75
C LEU A 163 -14.18 -24.35 -0.23
N ASP A 164 -14.36 -25.53 0.38
CA ASP A 164 -14.34 -25.70 1.84
C ASP A 164 -13.01 -25.35 2.51
N ARG A 165 -11.89 -25.50 1.79
CA ARG A 165 -10.56 -25.13 2.31
C ARG A 165 -10.49 -23.66 2.77
N TYR A 166 -11.23 -22.77 2.11
CA TYR A 166 -11.22 -21.34 2.43
C TYR A 166 -12.11 -20.95 3.60
N ARG A 167 -12.74 -21.94 4.27
CA ARG A 167 -13.32 -21.73 5.60
C ARG A 167 -12.24 -21.42 6.65
N LEU A 168 -11.02 -21.94 6.45
CA LEU A 168 -9.87 -21.69 7.32
C LEU A 168 -9.24 -20.32 7.00
N PRO A 169 -9.01 -19.43 7.99
CA PRO A 169 -8.41 -18.11 7.77
C PRO A 169 -7.04 -18.15 7.10
N ASP A 170 -6.16 -19.06 7.52
CA ASP A 170 -4.80 -19.18 6.96
C ASP A 170 -4.81 -19.57 5.47
N GLU A 171 -5.69 -20.50 5.08
CA GLU A 171 -5.86 -20.91 3.69
C GLU A 171 -6.46 -19.78 2.85
N ARG A 172 -7.39 -19.01 3.42
CA ARG A 172 -7.99 -17.83 2.79
C ARG A 172 -6.94 -16.76 2.54
N LYS A 173 -6.16 -16.43 3.56
CA LYS A 173 -5.02 -15.51 3.48
C LYS A 173 -4.03 -15.93 2.40
N ALA A 174 -3.54 -17.17 2.46
CA ALA A 174 -2.58 -17.67 1.49
C ALA A 174 -3.16 -17.71 0.06
N GLY A 175 -4.46 -17.99 -0.07
CA GLY A 175 -5.20 -17.91 -1.33
C GLY A 175 -5.23 -16.50 -1.89
N TYR A 176 -5.67 -15.54 -1.09
CA TYR A 176 -5.74 -14.12 -1.44
C TYR A 176 -4.39 -13.56 -1.84
N GLU A 177 -3.34 -13.77 -1.05
CA GLU A 177 -1.99 -13.27 -1.36
C GLU A 177 -1.42 -13.86 -2.65
N ARG A 178 -1.72 -15.12 -2.97
CA ARG A 178 -1.33 -15.74 -4.24
C ARG A 178 -2.13 -15.17 -5.40
N TYR A 179 -3.42 -14.91 -5.20
CA TYR A 179 -4.28 -14.34 -6.21
C TYR A 179 -3.90 -12.89 -6.52
N GLN A 180 -3.71 -12.06 -5.51
CA GLN A 180 -3.27 -10.66 -5.64
C GLN A 180 -1.97 -10.53 -6.45
N ARG A 181 -1.03 -11.46 -6.30
CA ARG A 181 0.23 -11.47 -7.07
C ARG A 181 0.03 -11.58 -8.58
N GLN A 182 -1.10 -12.10 -9.05
CA GLN A 182 -1.40 -12.21 -10.47
C GLN A 182 -1.69 -10.84 -11.11
N PHE A 183 -2.08 -9.85 -10.30
CA PHE A 183 -2.50 -8.51 -10.73
C PHE A 183 -1.53 -7.42 -10.23
N VAL A 184 -0.32 -7.79 -9.79
CA VAL A 184 0.65 -6.86 -9.20
C VAL A 184 1.07 -5.74 -10.16
N ASN A 185 1.01 -5.99 -11.47
CA ASN A 185 1.36 -5.03 -12.50
C ASN A 185 0.16 -4.22 -13.01
N ASP A 186 -1.05 -4.59 -12.62
CA ASP A 186 -2.28 -4.00 -13.15
C ASP A 186 -2.70 -2.78 -12.32
N HIS A 187 -3.32 -1.81 -12.98
CA HIS A 187 -3.71 -0.53 -12.38
C HIS A 187 -5.23 -0.45 -12.33
N PHE A 188 -5.83 -0.84 -11.21
CA PHE A 188 -7.28 -0.96 -11.13
C PHE A 188 -7.86 -0.35 -9.84
N HIS A 189 -7.04 0.32 -9.02
CA HIS A 189 -7.51 0.90 -7.77
C HIS A 189 -8.30 2.19 -8.01
N THR A 190 -9.41 2.33 -7.31
CA THR A 190 -10.30 3.48 -7.33
C THR A 190 -10.93 3.66 -5.95
N ALA A 191 -11.56 4.80 -5.69
CA ALA A 191 -12.24 5.09 -4.45
C ALA A 191 -13.44 6.01 -4.68
N GLU A 192 -14.34 6.01 -3.71
CA GLU A 192 -15.42 6.99 -3.61
C GLU A 192 -15.09 7.98 -2.50
N PHE A 193 -15.27 9.27 -2.78
CA PHE A 193 -15.07 10.33 -1.80
C PHE A 193 -16.35 10.52 -1.00
N PRO A 194 -16.27 10.62 0.34
CA PRO A 194 -17.43 10.81 1.18
C PRO A 194 -18.05 12.20 1.02
N GLU A 195 -19.37 12.25 0.94
CA GLU A 195 -20.14 13.51 0.89
C GLU A 195 -20.75 13.84 2.27
N THR A 196 -21.07 12.82 3.07
CA THR A 196 -21.62 12.97 4.43
C THR A 196 -20.73 12.34 5.49
N LEU A 197 -20.94 12.69 6.77
CA LEU A 197 -20.18 12.10 7.87
C LEU A 197 -20.41 10.57 8.01
N SER A 198 -21.61 10.09 7.69
CA SER A 198 -21.88 8.66 7.62
C SER A 198 -21.04 8.00 6.53
N ASP A 199 -20.95 8.63 5.36
CA ASP A 199 -20.12 8.14 4.26
C ASP A 199 -18.65 8.16 4.63
N LEU A 200 -18.17 9.18 5.36
CA LEU A 200 -16.78 9.25 5.80
C LEU A 200 -16.40 8.03 6.64
N LYS A 201 -17.23 7.65 7.62
CA LYS A 201 -16.97 6.46 8.45
C LYS A 201 -16.93 5.18 7.63
N VAL A 202 -17.77 5.09 6.60
CA VAL A 202 -17.85 3.94 5.71
C VAL A 202 -16.65 3.98 4.74
N LEU A 203 -16.49 5.01 3.93
CA LEU A 203 -15.54 5.07 2.81
C LEU A 203 -14.09 5.40 3.21
N TYR A 204 -13.83 5.81 4.46
CA TYR A 204 -12.49 6.20 4.92
C TYR A 204 -11.40 5.17 4.65
N SER A 205 -11.59 3.89 5.03
CA SER A 205 -10.54 2.88 4.86
C SER A 205 -10.23 2.58 3.38
N PRO A 206 -11.24 2.36 2.50
CA PRO A 206 -11.02 2.28 1.05
C PRO A 206 -10.30 3.51 0.48
N LEU A 207 -10.73 4.71 0.86
CA LEU A 207 -10.14 5.97 0.39
C LEU A 207 -8.67 6.11 0.83
N LYS A 208 -8.37 5.83 2.10
CA LYS A 208 -7.01 5.83 2.64
C LYS A 208 -6.10 4.84 1.90
N ASN A 209 -6.59 3.62 1.67
CA ASN A 209 -5.82 2.60 0.93
C ASN A 209 -5.59 3.01 -0.54
N PHE A 210 -6.57 3.65 -1.17
CA PHE A 210 -6.44 4.20 -2.52
C PHE A 210 -5.38 5.30 -2.58
N ILE A 211 -5.42 6.28 -1.67
CA ILE A 211 -4.42 7.36 -1.60
C ILE A 211 -3.01 6.77 -1.41
N ILE A 212 -2.85 5.85 -0.48
CA ILE A 212 -1.56 5.19 -0.22
C ILE A 212 -1.09 4.41 -1.45
N HIS A 213 -1.99 3.72 -2.16
CA HIS A 213 -1.65 3.06 -3.41
C HIS A 213 -1.09 4.04 -4.45
N ARG A 214 -1.72 5.20 -4.63
CA ARG A 214 -1.25 6.21 -5.58
C ARG A 214 0.10 6.80 -5.21
N VAL A 215 0.32 7.10 -3.92
CA VAL A 215 1.62 7.56 -3.41
C VAL A 215 2.72 6.54 -3.70
N ARG A 216 2.47 5.25 -3.47
CA ARG A 216 3.44 4.17 -3.74
C ARG A 216 3.85 4.06 -5.19
N ARG A 217 2.90 4.28 -6.09
CA ARG A 217 3.12 4.22 -7.54
C ARG A 217 3.77 5.49 -8.08
N ASN A 218 3.85 6.56 -7.27
CA ASN A 218 4.20 7.89 -7.74
C ASN A 218 3.32 8.30 -8.94
N ALA A 219 2.03 8.00 -8.84
CA ALA A 219 1.05 8.27 -9.89
C ALA A 219 0.75 9.77 -10.00
N ASP A 220 0.26 10.22 -11.16
CA ASP A 220 -0.24 11.60 -11.31
C ASP A 220 -1.48 11.81 -10.44
N ASN A 221 -1.48 12.84 -9.60
CA ASN A 221 -2.58 13.09 -8.66
C ASN A 221 -3.35 14.37 -8.96
N THR A 222 -3.07 15.02 -10.10
CA THR A 222 -3.70 16.29 -10.49
C THR A 222 -5.22 16.21 -10.46
N ASN A 223 -5.78 15.07 -10.86
CA ASN A 223 -7.22 14.87 -10.95
C ASN A 223 -7.93 14.59 -9.60
N ILE A 224 -7.20 14.20 -8.55
CA ILE A 224 -7.74 13.91 -7.21
C ILE A 224 -7.49 15.03 -6.20
N ILE A 225 -6.57 15.95 -6.50
CA ILE A 225 -6.29 17.13 -5.65
C ILE A 225 -7.56 17.96 -5.39
N PRO A 226 -8.41 18.28 -6.38
CA PRO A 226 -9.64 19.06 -6.13
C PRO A 226 -10.58 18.41 -5.11
N GLN A 227 -10.76 17.09 -5.19
CA GLN A 227 -11.63 16.31 -4.30
C GLN A 227 -11.03 16.20 -2.90
N LEU A 228 -9.71 16.11 -2.79
CA LEU A 228 -9.01 16.17 -1.49
C LEU A 228 -9.12 17.56 -0.86
N ARG A 229 -9.03 18.64 -1.64
CA ARG A 229 -9.26 20.01 -1.15
C ARG A 229 -10.67 20.18 -0.61
N GLU A 230 -11.67 19.72 -1.36
CA GLU A 230 -13.08 19.76 -0.94
C GLU A 230 -13.30 18.96 0.35
N LEU A 231 -12.75 17.75 0.45
CA LEU A 231 -12.85 16.91 1.64
C LEU A 231 -12.21 17.58 2.86
N VAL A 232 -11.03 18.20 2.71
CA VAL A 232 -10.35 18.88 3.82
C VAL A 232 -11.09 20.14 4.26
N ALA A 233 -11.69 20.87 3.32
CA ALA A 233 -12.47 22.08 3.58
C ALA A 233 -13.86 21.81 4.20
N ASN A 234 -14.35 20.56 4.16
CA ASN A 234 -15.67 20.21 4.67
C ASN A 234 -15.76 20.37 6.19
N GLU A 235 -16.55 21.34 6.65
CA GLU A 235 -16.74 21.66 8.07
C GLU A 235 -17.36 20.51 8.87
N GLU A 236 -18.21 19.67 8.28
CA GLU A 236 -18.83 18.54 8.98
C GLU A 236 -17.83 17.44 9.32
N PHE A 237 -16.73 17.34 8.57
CA PHE A 237 -15.73 16.29 8.76
C PHE A 237 -14.68 16.68 9.82
N LYS A 238 -14.53 17.98 10.09
CA LYS A 238 -13.53 18.49 11.03
C LYS A 238 -13.75 17.91 12.43
N GLY A 239 -12.63 17.60 13.10
CA GLY A 239 -12.63 17.00 14.44
C GLY A 239 -12.83 15.48 14.47
N THR A 240 -12.92 14.83 13.31
CA THR A 240 -12.91 13.37 13.21
C THR A 240 -11.50 12.83 12.94
N GLN A 241 -11.21 11.64 13.46
CA GLN A 241 -9.94 10.94 13.22
C GLN A 241 -9.74 10.66 11.72
N GLU A 242 -10.79 10.27 11.00
CA GLU A 242 -10.75 9.95 9.58
C GLU A 242 -10.34 11.17 8.74
N HIS A 243 -10.88 12.34 9.06
CA HIS A 243 -10.52 13.60 8.40
C HIS A 243 -9.05 13.97 8.66
N LEU A 244 -8.62 13.91 9.92
CA LEU A 244 -7.22 14.15 10.32
C LEU A 244 -6.25 13.31 9.49
N GLU A 245 -6.50 12.01 9.42
CA GLU A 245 -5.59 11.08 8.76
C GLU A 245 -5.50 11.27 7.25
N ILE A 246 -6.61 11.59 6.59
CA ILE A 246 -6.62 11.92 5.15
C ILE A 246 -5.92 13.26 4.91
N MET A 247 -6.16 14.26 5.75
CA MET A 247 -5.51 15.56 5.68
C MET A 247 -3.98 15.44 5.85
N VAL A 248 -3.50 14.59 6.76
CA VAL A 248 -2.07 14.33 6.94
C VAL A 248 -1.45 13.65 5.73
N LEU A 249 -2.14 12.66 5.13
CA LEU A 249 -1.66 12.04 3.89
C LEU A 249 -1.59 13.06 2.74
N PHE A 250 -2.60 13.93 2.65
CA PHE A 250 -2.65 14.97 1.64
C PHE A 250 -1.46 15.94 1.79
N ALA A 251 -1.22 16.43 3.01
CA ALA A 251 -0.10 17.33 3.32
C ALA A 251 1.27 16.68 3.09
N ALA A 252 1.46 15.42 3.50
CA ALA A 252 2.76 14.76 3.42
C ALA A 252 3.17 14.41 1.99
N TYR A 253 2.23 13.95 1.15
CA TYR A 253 2.60 13.24 -0.08
C TYR A 253 2.26 13.96 -1.39
N PHE A 254 1.40 14.96 -1.37
CA PHE A 254 0.97 15.63 -2.61
C PHE A 254 1.80 16.89 -2.85
N ASP A 255 2.19 17.11 -4.11
CA ASP A 255 2.77 18.37 -4.56
C ASP A 255 1.62 19.36 -4.78
N LEU A 256 1.60 20.42 -3.97
CA LEU A 256 0.54 21.43 -3.97
C LEU A 256 1.08 22.75 -4.51
N GLU A 257 0.26 23.43 -5.30
CA GLU A 257 0.48 24.83 -5.65
C GLU A 257 0.31 25.74 -4.42
N GLU A 258 0.79 26.98 -4.51
CA GLU A 258 0.86 27.91 -3.38
C GLU A 258 -0.51 28.15 -2.73
N ASP A 259 -1.56 28.31 -3.53
CA ASP A 259 -2.92 28.55 -3.02
C ASP A 259 -3.49 27.31 -2.32
N ALA A 260 -3.31 26.12 -2.91
CA ALA A 260 -3.74 24.87 -2.29
C ALA A 260 -2.98 24.58 -0.98
N HIS A 261 -1.69 24.92 -0.92
CA HIS A 261 -0.90 24.81 0.30
C HIS A 261 -1.39 25.76 1.40
N LYS A 262 -1.71 27.01 1.06
CA LYS A 262 -2.25 27.99 2.02
C LYS A 262 -3.60 27.54 2.59
N GLU A 263 -4.50 27.05 1.74
CA GLU A 263 -5.78 26.49 2.18
C GLU A 263 -5.62 25.29 3.11
N LEU A 264 -4.73 24.35 2.74
CA LEU A 264 -4.44 23.19 3.57
C LEU A 264 -3.86 23.59 4.93
N SER A 265 -2.90 24.53 4.96
CA SER A 265 -2.35 25.06 6.20
C SER A 265 -3.40 25.73 7.07
N LYS A 266 -4.31 26.51 6.48
CA LYS A 266 -5.44 27.10 7.20
C LYS A 266 -6.30 26.02 7.85
N HIS A 267 -6.78 25.05 7.09
CA HIS A 267 -7.66 23.99 7.61
C HIS A 267 -6.97 23.09 8.62
N PHE A 268 -5.69 22.76 8.40
CA PHE A 268 -4.89 21.99 9.34
C PHE A 268 -4.83 22.66 10.72
N ASN A 269 -4.52 23.96 10.76
CA ASN A 269 -4.39 24.68 12.03
C ASN A 269 -5.75 25.01 12.67
N GLU A 270 -6.82 25.15 11.88
CA GLU A 270 -8.20 25.20 12.38
C GLU A 270 -8.58 23.89 13.10
N VAL A 271 -8.30 22.73 12.50
CA VAL A 271 -8.56 21.42 13.11
C VAL A 271 -7.67 21.21 14.33
N ARG A 272 -6.38 21.57 14.26
CA ARG A 272 -5.45 21.53 15.40
C ARG A 272 -5.96 22.27 16.61
N SER A 273 -6.61 23.41 16.40
CA SER A 273 -7.12 24.27 17.48
C SER A 273 -8.49 23.83 18.01
N SER A 274 -9.28 23.13 17.21
CA SER A 274 -10.68 22.79 17.54
C SER A 274 -10.89 21.34 17.97
N MET A 275 -10.04 20.42 17.51
CA MET A 275 -10.12 19.00 17.84
C MET A 275 -9.46 18.72 19.21
N PRO A 276 -10.20 18.14 20.18
CA PRO A 276 -9.60 17.69 21.44
C PRO A 276 -8.47 16.68 21.18
N GLU A 277 -7.40 16.77 21.97
CA GLU A 277 -6.28 15.82 21.91
C GLU A 277 -5.63 15.68 20.51
N PHE A 278 -5.78 16.71 19.65
CA PHE A 278 -5.28 16.69 18.28
C PHE A 278 -3.82 16.26 18.18
N VAL A 279 -2.95 16.81 19.04
CA VAL A 279 -1.50 16.53 19.00
C VAL A 279 -1.21 15.05 19.27
N GLU A 280 -1.96 14.42 20.18
CA GLU A 280 -1.81 12.99 20.49
C GLU A 280 -2.23 12.14 19.29
N HIS A 281 -3.44 12.36 18.76
CA HIS A 281 -3.94 11.67 17.58
C HIS A 281 -3.05 11.86 16.34
N TYR A 282 -2.50 13.06 16.16
CA TYR A 282 -1.57 13.37 15.09
C TYR A 282 -0.28 12.55 15.22
N LEU A 283 0.37 12.60 16.39
CA LEU A 283 1.63 11.89 16.62
C LEU A 283 1.45 10.36 16.55
N GLU A 284 0.33 9.84 17.06
CA GLU A 284 -0.05 8.44 16.88
C GLU A 284 -0.12 8.07 15.40
N TYR A 285 -0.71 8.94 14.58
CA TYR A 285 -0.81 8.69 13.14
C TYR A 285 0.54 8.81 12.43
N ILE A 286 1.39 9.78 12.79
CA ILE A 286 2.77 9.89 12.29
C ILE A 286 3.57 8.63 12.63
N LEU A 287 3.43 8.11 13.85
CA LEU A 287 4.06 6.87 14.27
C LEU A 287 3.50 5.67 13.49
N HIS A 288 2.18 5.61 13.30
CA HIS A 288 1.53 4.59 12.49
C HIS A 288 2.07 4.58 11.05
N LEU A 289 2.09 5.74 10.38
CA LEU A 289 2.68 5.90 9.05
C LEU A 289 4.16 5.50 9.05
N SER A 290 4.87 5.76 10.14
CA SER A 290 6.28 5.42 10.24
C SER A 290 6.58 3.93 10.35
N ASN A 291 5.65 3.16 10.89
CA ASN A 291 5.79 1.71 11.05
C ASN A 291 5.24 0.92 9.85
N ARG A 292 4.59 1.59 8.90
CA ARG A 292 4.10 0.96 7.67
C ARG A 292 5.24 0.62 6.72
N LYS A 293 5.09 -0.52 6.03
CA LYS A 293 6.04 -0.99 5.00
C LYS A 293 5.66 -0.55 3.60
N ASP A 294 4.38 -0.25 3.41
CA ASP A 294 3.82 0.13 2.13
C ASP A 294 3.90 1.63 1.88
N ILE A 295 4.10 2.47 2.88
CA ILE A 295 4.34 3.90 2.69
C ILE A 295 5.53 4.35 3.53
N ILE A 296 6.35 5.25 2.98
CA ILE A 296 7.55 5.76 3.65
C ILE A 296 7.32 7.23 3.96
N LEU A 297 7.26 7.59 5.23
CA LEU A 297 7.41 8.98 5.67
C LEU A 297 8.91 9.29 5.64
N ASP A 298 9.34 9.93 4.56
CA ASP A 298 10.71 10.35 4.29
C ASP A 298 10.93 11.83 4.67
N PRO A 299 12.17 12.35 4.60
CA PRO A 299 12.43 13.75 4.96
C PRO A 299 11.65 14.77 4.13
N ARG A 300 11.33 14.49 2.85
CA ARG A 300 10.55 15.40 2.01
C ARG A 300 9.11 15.47 2.51
N ALA A 301 8.52 14.32 2.80
CA ALA A 301 7.16 14.23 3.31
C ALA A 301 7.02 14.89 4.69
N ASP A 302 7.98 14.67 5.59
CA ASP A 302 7.95 15.26 6.93
C ASP A 302 8.20 16.79 6.92
N LEU A 303 9.07 17.28 6.02
CA LEU A 303 9.24 18.72 5.80
C LEU A 303 8.00 19.40 5.20
N ARG A 304 7.23 18.71 4.35
CA ARG A 304 5.94 19.23 3.88
C ARG A 304 4.93 19.34 5.01
N LEU A 305 4.87 18.36 5.91
CA LEU A 305 4.05 18.47 7.12
C LEU A 305 4.47 19.68 7.96
N SER A 306 5.78 19.84 8.20
CA SER A 306 6.35 21.00 8.91
C SER A 306 5.94 22.35 8.30
N ALA A 307 5.81 22.42 6.97
CA ALA A 307 5.43 23.64 6.25
C ALA A 307 3.94 24.00 6.41
N VAL A 308 3.08 23.02 6.70
CA VAL A 308 1.64 23.23 6.93
C VAL A 308 1.37 23.66 8.37
N VAL A 309 2.23 23.26 9.32
CA VAL A 309 2.10 23.57 10.76
C VAL A 309 2.38 25.06 11.04
N ASP A 310 1.45 25.73 11.73
CA ASP A 310 1.69 27.06 12.28
C ASP A 310 2.58 26.98 13.53
N LYS A 311 3.82 27.44 13.40
CA LYS A 311 4.84 27.43 14.48
C LYS A 311 4.70 28.61 15.45
N SER A 312 3.69 29.47 15.28
CA SER A 312 3.36 30.50 16.26
C SER A 312 2.55 29.97 17.45
N ILE A 313 1.91 28.80 17.30
CA ILE A 313 1.17 28.12 18.36
C ILE A 313 2.16 27.36 19.25
N GLU A 314 2.27 27.76 20.53
CA GLU A 314 3.16 27.14 21.52
C GLU A 314 2.60 25.82 22.07
N ASP A 315 2.72 24.75 21.31
CA ASP A 315 2.40 23.38 21.74
C ASP A 315 3.52 22.39 21.36
N ASP A 316 3.32 21.12 21.73
CA ASP A 316 4.23 20.02 21.45
C ASP A 316 4.49 19.80 19.95
N LEU A 317 3.52 20.12 19.08
CA LEU A 317 3.65 19.96 17.63
C LEU A 317 4.60 20.99 17.03
N LYS A 318 4.58 22.23 17.53
CA LYS A 318 5.58 23.24 17.17
C LYS A 318 6.99 22.74 17.51
N TYR A 319 7.20 22.34 18.76
CA TYR A 319 8.52 21.90 19.22
C TYR A 319 9.00 20.65 18.46
N TYR A 320 8.10 19.71 18.16
CA TYR A 320 8.39 18.56 17.31
C TYR A 320 8.93 18.98 15.95
N TYR A 321 8.21 19.87 15.25
CA TYR A 321 8.59 20.26 13.89
C TYR A 321 9.80 21.18 13.82
N GLU A 322 10.04 22.03 14.83
CA GLU A 322 11.31 22.75 14.95
C GLU A 322 12.50 21.80 15.06
N LEU A 323 12.35 20.70 15.82
CA LEU A 323 13.39 19.66 15.88
C LEU A 323 13.53 18.94 14.52
N MET A 324 12.41 18.51 13.91
CA MET A 324 12.47 17.79 12.62
C MET A 324 13.12 18.65 11.53
N ASP A 325 12.87 19.95 11.48
CA ASP A 325 13.54 20.86 10.54
C ASP A 325 15.07 20.85 10.71
N VAL A 326 15.54 20.90 11.96
CA VAL A 326 16.99 20.81 12.27
C VAL A 326 17.56 19.47 11.83
N VAL A 327 16.88 18.37 12.16
CA VAL A 327 17.32 17.01 11.82
C VAL A 327 17.36 16.80 10.30
N HIS A 328 16.33 17.24 9.57
CA HIS A 328 16.24 17.07 8.13
C HIS A 328 17.19 17.99 7.36
N THR A 329 17.42 19.21 7.84
CA THR A 329 18.27 20.21 7.18
C THR A 329 19.75 19.98 7.45
N LYS A 330 20.14 19.73 8.70
CA LYS A 330 21.55 19.54 9.09
C LYS A 330 22.01 18.09 8.95
N GLY A 331 21.05 17.15 8.99
CA GLY A 331 21.31 15.72 8.96
C GLY A 331 21.63 15.15 10.34
N TYR A 332 21.16 13.93 10.59
CA TYR A 332 21.33 13.21 11.87
C TYR A 332 22.80 12.88 12.22
N MET A 333 23.74 13.00 11.29
CA MET A 333 25.17 12.80 11.58
C MET A 333 25.83 14.05 12.18
N ASN A 334 25.18 15.21 12.10
CA ASN A 334 25.71 16.48 12.58
C ASN A 334 25.58 16.60 14.11
N GLU A 335 26.62 17.10 14.79
CA GLU A 335 26.66 17.26 16.25
C GLU A 335 25.57 18.21 16.75
N GLU A 336 25.28 19.31 16.04
CA GLU A 336 24.23 20.26 16.43
C GLU A 336 22.84 19.62 16.38
N ALA A 337 22.61 18.72 15.42
CA ALA A 337 21.36 17.96 15.36
C ALA A 337 21.27 16.95 16.51
N GLN A 338 22.37 16.27 16.86
CA GLN A 338 22.43 15.35 17.99
C GLN A 338 22.17 16.06 19.32
N ASP A 339 22.76 17.23 19.52
CA ASP A 339 22.54 18.06 20.70
C ASP A 339 21.10 18.57 20.78
N ALA A 340 20.51 18.98 19.66
CA ALA A 340 19.10 19.37 19.60
C ALA A 340 18.17 18.20 19.98
N ILE A 341 18.42 17.00 19.45
CA ILE A 341 17.66 15.78 19.80
C ILE A 341 17.81 15.47 21.28
N LYS A 342 19.03 15.54 21.83
CA LYS A 342 19.28 15.28 23.24
C LYS A 342 18.56 16.28 24.15
N ALA A 343 18.63 17.57 23.82
CA ALA A 343 17.96 18.62 24.56
C ALA A 343 16.44 18.47 24.51
N PHE A 344 15.89 18.08 23.35
CA PHE A 344 14.48 17.77 23.19
C PHE A 344 14.06 16.54 24.00
N TYR A 345 14.81 15.45 23.90
CA TYR A 345 14.50 14.18 24.57
C TYR A 345 14.38 14.33 26.09
N VAL A 346 15.21 15.16 26.71
CA VAL A 346 15.19 15.43 28.16
C VAL A 346 13.93 16.19 28.61
N ARG A 347 13.30 16.96 27.73
CA ARG A 347 12.08 17.73 28.06
C ARG A 347 10.84 16.85 28.19
N TYR A 348 10.83 15.69 27.57
CA TYR A 348 9.70 14.79 27.53
C TYR A 348 10.04 13.46 28.22
N GLU A 349 9.04 12.82 28.83
CA GLU A 349 9.26 11.52 29.46
C GLU A 349 9.71 10.46 28.44
N GLY A 350 10.55 9.51 28.87
CA GLY A 350 11.22 8.59 27.95
C GLY A 350 10.28 7.71 27.10
N LEU A 351 9.04 7.50 27.55
CA LEU A 351 8.00 6.73 26.86
C LEU A 351 6.92 7.59 26.18
N SER A 352 7.11 8.91 26.10
CA SER A 352 6.15 9.79 25.43
C SER A 352 6.03 9.48 23.93
N MET A 353 4.83 9.66 23.38
CA MET A 353 4.54 9.45 21.95
C MET A 353 5.45 10.29 21.06
N ILE A 354 5.65 11.56 21.42
CA ILE A 354 6.51 12.50 20.69
C ILE A 354 7.97 12.02 20.62
N ASN A 355 8.51 11.48 21.71
CA ASN A 355 9.86 10.90 21.72
C ASN A 355 9.93 9.62 20.88
N GLU A 356 8.86 8.83 20.81
CA GLU A 356 8.79 7.66 19.93
C GLU A 356 8.81 8.06 18.45
N CYS A 357 8.09 9.12 18.06
CA CYS A 357 8.16 9.67 16.71
C CYS A 357 9.61 10.08 16.35
N VAL A 358 10.30 10.82 17.23
CA VAL A 358 11.70 11.22 17.02
C VAL A 358 12.61 9.99 16.87
N ARG A 359 12.46 8.98 17.73
CA ARG A 359 13.22 7.72 17.63
C ARG A 359 13.01 7.02 16.30
N GLN A 360 11.76 6.92 15.83
CA GLN A 360 11.46 6.28 14.55
C GLN A 360 12.02 7.07 13.36
N THR A 361 11.99 8.41 13.40
CA THR A 361 12.62 9.25 12.37
C THR A 361 14.12 8.97 12.27
N ILE A 362 14.83 8.95 13.40
CA ILE A 362 16.26 8.64 13.41
C ILE A 362 16.55 7.19 12.99
N TYR A 363 15.76 6.22 13.46
CA TYR A 363 15.89 4.83 13.04
C TYR A 363 15.75 4.68 11.53
N LYS A 364 14.78 5.38 10.91
CA LYS A 364 14.58 5.35 9.46
C LYS A 364 15.75 5.92 8.67
N TYR A 365 16.44 6.95 9.19
CA TYR A 365 17.67 7.44 8.57
C TYR A 365 18.74 6.34 8.51
N PHE A 366 18.94 5.61 9.61
CA PHE A 366 19.84 4.46 9.62
C PHE A 366 19.36 3.33 8.69
N ALA A 367 18.08 2.98 8.76
CA ALA A 367 17.49 1.92 7.94
C ALA A 367 17.64 2.22 6.44
N ARG A 368 17.29 3.43 6.01
CA ARG A 368 17.43 3.87 4.62
C ARG A 368 18.87 3.84 4.16
N LEU A 369 19.83 4.27 4.97
CA LEU A 369 21.24 4.21 4.58
C LEU A 369 21.67 2.74 4.43
N ILE A 370 21.46 1.92 5.47
CA ILE A 370 21.98 0.55 5.55
C ILE A 370 21.29 -0.38 4.54
N ASP A 371 19.99 -0.25 4.32
CA ASP A 371 19.26 -1.09 3.35
C ASP A 371 19.70 -0.77 1.90
N ASN A 372 20.17 0.45 1.64
CA ASN A 372 20.70 0.87 0.33
C ASN A 372 22.20 0.61 0.14
N LEU A 373 22.94 0.21 1.18
CA LEU A 373 24.36 -0.11 1.02
C LEU A 373 24.57 -1.37 0.18
N GLU A 374 25.49 -1.27 -0.78
CA GLU A 374 25.99 -2.45 -1.48
C GLU A 374 26.92 -3.25 -0.58
N VAL A 375 27.22 -4.49 -0.99
CA VAL A 375 28.13 -5.35 -0.23
C VAL A 375 29.58 -4.84 -0.29
N ALA A 376 29.96 -4.12 -1.36
CA ALA A 376 31.29 -3.57 -1.53
C ALA A 376 31.56 -2.40 -0.56
N ASP A 377 30.52 -1.65 -0.21
CA ASP A 377 30.60 -0.43 0.61
C ASP A 377 30.46 -0.74 2.12
N TYR A 378 30.87 -1.92 2.56
CA TYR A 378 30.73 -2.32 3.96
C TYR A 378 31.55 -1.45 4.93
N ALA A 379 32.56 -0.73 4.44
CA ALA A 379 33.31 0.24 5.23
C ALA A 379 32.43 1.42 5.66
N ASP A 380 31.51 1.89 4.81
CA ASP A 380 30.57 2.96 5.15
C ASP A 380 29.60 2.52 6.25
N TYR A 381 29.24 1.22 6.26
CA TYR A 381 28.50 0.64 7.37
C TYR A 381 29.28 0.67 8.70
N PHE A 382 30.61 0.46 8.67
CA PHE A 382 31.42 0.54 9.87
C PHE A 382 31.49 1.97 10.41
N GLU A 383 31.64 2.95 9.50
CA GLU A 383 31.65 4.37 9.85
C GLU A 383 30.32 4.80 10.46
N ILE A 384 29.18 4.45 9.83
CA ILE A 384 27.88 4.86 10.37
C ILE A 384 27.55 4.21 11.71
N SER A 385 28.03 2.99 11.95
CA SER A 385 27.81 2.28 13.22
C SER A 385 28.46 2.98 14.41
N LYS A 386 29.43 3.88 14.19
CA LYS A 386 30.01 4.74 15.24
C LYS A 386 29.02 5.73 15.83
N LEU A 387 27.92 6.02 15.11
CA LEU A 387 26.83 6.86 15.62
C LEU A 387 25.85 6.08 16.50
N PHE A 388 25.85 4.74 16.48
CA PHE A 388 24.92 3.95 17.30
C PHE A 388 25.09 4.22 18.80
N PRO A 389 26.31 4.19 19.39
CA PRO A 389 26.47 4.52 20.81
C PRO A 389 25.92 5.89 21.19
N VAL A 390 26.04 6.89 20.31
CA VAL A 390 25.54 8.25 20.53
C VAL A 390 24.01 8.23 20.68
N TYR A 391 23.31 7.66 19.70
CA TYR A 391 21.85 7.60 19.72
C TYR A 391 21.28 6.62 20.74
N MET A 392 21.95 5.49 20.98
CA MET A 392 21.59 4.54 22.05
C MET A 392 21.70 5.20 23.42
N SER A 393 22.69 6.08 23.62
CA SER A 393 22.87 6.86 24.85
C SER A 393 21.82 7.96 24.98
N ILE A 394 21.56 8.72 23.91
CA ILE A 394 20.54 9.78 23.89
C ILE A 394 19.17 9.21 24.25
N PHE A 395 18.76 8.12 23.60
CA PHE A 395 17.41 7.58 23.76
C PHE A 395 17.24 6.59 24.90
N ALA A 396 18.32 5.95 25.37
CA ALA A 396 18.30 4.93 26.42
C ALA A 396 17.15 3.89 26.29
N ASN A 397 16.76 3.55 25.05
CA ASN A 397 15.53 2.81 24.75
C ASN A 397 15.85 1.41 24.21
N GLN A 398 15.34 0.37 24.87
CA GLN A 398 15.65 -1.02 24.51
C GLN A 398 15.09 -1.42 23.13
N GLN A 399 13.90 -0.94 22.77
CA GLN A 399 13.28 -1.25 21.48
C GLN A 399 14.08 -0.67 20.33
N PHE A 400 14.49 0.59 20.42
CA PHE A 400 15.36 1.24 19.44
C PHE A 400 16.69 0.48 19.27
N ASN A 401 17.32 0.08 20.38
CA ASN A 401 18.56 -0.71 20.35
C ASN A 401 18.35 -2.07 19.66
N GLN A 402 17.21 -2.73 19.90
CA GLN A 402 16.85 -3.98 19.24
C GLN A 402 16.59 -3.79 17.74
N GLN A 403 15.94 -2.70 17.33
CA GLN A 403 15.73 -2.37 15.92
C GLN A 403 17.08 -2.15 15.18
N LEU A 404 18.02 -1.42 15.79
CA LEU A 404 19.38 -1.25 15.24
C LEU A 404 20.14 -2.57 15.13
N LYS A 405 20.01 -3.44 16.14
CA LYS A 405 20.58 -4.80 16.11
C LYS A 405 20.02 -5.61 14.94
N GLU A 406 18.71 -5.61 14.76
CA GLU A 406 18.06 -6.38 13.68
C GLU A 406 18.48 -5.88 12.30
N LEU A 407 18.47 -4.56 12.10
CA LEU A 407 18.96 -3.90 10.89
C LEU A 407 20.41 -4.30 10.58
N SER A 408 21.29 -4.20 11.56
CA SER A 408 22.70 -4.56 11.49
C SER A 408 22.90 -6.05 11.16
N LEU A 409 22.15 -6.95 11.81
CA LEU A 409 22.23 -8.39 11.57
C LEU A 409 21.75 -8.76 10.16
N ARG A 410 20.73 -8.08 9.61
CA ARG A 410 20.29 -8.30 8.23
C ARG A 410 21.41 -7.96 7.24
N TYR A 411 22.06 -6.82 7.43
CA TYR A 411 23.15 -6.39 6.55
C TYR A 411 24.39 -7.28 6.68
N VAL A 412 24.81 -7.64 7.90
CA VAL A 412 25.93 -8.60 8.10
C VAL A 412 25.65 -9.95 7.45
N LYS A 413 24.42 -10.47 7.54
CA LYS A 413 24.04 -11.72 6.83
C LYS A 413 24.19 -11.59 5.32
N LYS A 414 23.87 -10.42 4.73
CA LYS A 414 24.09 -10.11 3.31
C LYS A 414 25.59 -10.17 2.96
N LEU A 415 26.43 -9.56 3.79
CA LEU A 415 27.90 -9.57 3.63
C LEU A 415 28.49 -10.98 3.71
N LEU A 416 28.13 -11.76 4.73
CA LEU A 416 28.65 -13.13 4.91
C LEU A 416 28.20 -14.11 3.82
N LYS A 417 27.11 -13.79 3.11
CA LYS A 417 26.68 -14.54 1.92
C LYS A 417 27.54 -14.22 0.69
N ARG A 418 28.05 -12.99 0.58
CA ARG A 418 28.92 -12.55 -0.52
C ARG A 418 30.37 -12.94 -0.29
N TYR A 419 30.91 -12.60 0.88
CA TYR A 419 32.28 -12.84 1.27
C TYR A 419 32.36 -14.18 1.98
N THR A 420 32.54 -15.26 1.22
CA THR A 420 32.57 -16.62 1.77
C THR A 420 33.98 -17.13 2.09
N ASP A 421 35.01 -16.51 1.50
CA ASP A 421 36.39 -16.88 1.77
C ASP A 421 36.79 -16.42 3.17
N LYS A 422 36.85 -17.37 4.09
CA LYS A 422 37.20 -17.12 5.48
C LYS A 422 38.62 -16.60 5.66
N ARG A 423 39.52 -16.74 4.69
CA ARG A 423 40.88 -16.20 4.77
C ARG A 423 41.02 -14.87 4.01
N GLY A 424 40.00 -14.50 3.24
CA GLY A 424 39.95 -13.25 2.51
C GLY A 424 39.94 -12.04 3.44
N LYS A 425 40.53 -10.94 2.95
CA LYS A 425 40.63 -9.67 3.68
C LYS A 425 39.27 -9.20 4.19
N ASP A 426 38.27 -9.11 3.30
CA ASP A 426 36.95 -8.58 3.63
C ASP A 426 36.24 -9.39 4.72
N TYR A 427 36.30 -10.73 4.63
CA TYR A 427 35.70 -11.59 5.65
C TYR A 427 36.34 -11.38 7.01
N GLN A 428 37.66 -11.27 7.07
CA GLN A 428 38.38 -11.03 8.33
C GLN A 428 38.06 -9.66 8.90
N ASP A 429 37.90 -8.65 8.05
CA ASP A 429 37.54 -7.30 8.48
C ASP A 429 36.11 -7.26 9.06
N ILE A 430 35.14 -7.81 8.33
CA ILE A 430 33.75 -7.99 8.81
C ILE A 430 33.73 -8.77 10.12
N LYS A 431 34.49 -9.87 10.22
CA LYS A 431 34.57 -10.67 11.44
C LYS A 431 35.12 -9.86 12.60
N LYS A 432 36.20 -9.10 12.40
CA LYS A 432 36.82 -8.27 13.43
C LYS A 432 35.85 -7.18 13.91
N PHE A 433 35.20 -6.50 12.97
CA PHE A 433 34.19 -5.50 13.27
C PHE A 433 33.04 -6.08 14.09
N VAL A 434 32.39 -7.15 13.63
CA VAL A 434 31.27 -7.78 14.36
C VAL A 434 31.74 -8.29 15.72
N SER A 435 32.93 -8.88 15.80
CA SER A 435 33.43 -9.40 17.08
C SER A 435 33.72 -8.32 18.12
N THR A 436 34.00 -7.09 17.69
CA THR A 436 34.30 -5.99 18.63
C THR A 436 33.02 -5.18 18.84
N THR A 437 32.56 -4.52 17.76
CA THR A 437 31.46 -3.56 17.80
C THR A 437 30.13 -4.16 18.24
N PHE A 438 29.77 -5.39 17.83
CA PHE A 438 28.46 -5.96 18.24
C PHE A 438 28.47 -6.44 19.69
N GLN A 439 29.64 -6.74 20.25
CA GLN A 439 29.76 -7.04 21.68
C GLN A 439 29.67 -5.76 22.49
N ASP A 440 30.39 -4.71 22.06
CA ASP A 440 30.39 -3.40 22.73
C ASP A 440 28.99 -2.75 22.74
N LEU A 441 28.25 -2.88 21.63
CA LEU A 441 26.85 -2.42 21.52
C LEU A 441 25.85 -3.34 22.24
N GLY A 442 26.29 -4.48 22.78
CA GLY A 442 25.39 -5.47 23.41
C GLY A 442 24.46 -6.18 22.41
N PHE A 443 24.75 -6.10 21.11
CA PHE A 443 23.95 -6.75 20.07
C PHE A 443 24.10 -8.27 20.10
N LEU A 444 25.30 -8.78 20.37
CA LEU A 444 25.58 -10.22 20.47
C LEU A 444 26.46 -10.51 21.67
N LYS A 445 26.22 -11.64 22.32
CA LYS A 445 27.14 -12.21 23.31
C LYS A 445 28.33 -12.85 22.59
N GLU A 446 29.46 -12.95 23.29
CA GLU A 446 30.68 -13.59 22.80
C GLU A 446 30.42 -14.97 22.16
N LYS A 447 29.59 -15.80 22.81
CA LYS A 447 29.21 -17.13 22.30
C LYS A 447 28.47 -17.06 20.96
N GLU A 448 27.57 -16.10 20.80
CA GLU A 448 26.77 -15.92 19.58
C GLU A 448 27.63 -15.42 18.41
N VAL A 449 28.58 -14.52 18.69
CA VAL A 449 29.60 -14.10 17.72
C VAL A 449 30.42 -15.30 17.26
N VAL A 450 30.94 -16.09 18.20
CA VAL A 450 31.73 -17.29 17.88
C VAL A 450 30.91 -18.26 17.03
N GLU A 451 29.64 -18.48 17.34
CA GLU A 451 28.76 -19.33 16.54
C GLU A 451 28.48 -18.80 15.13
N MET A 452 28.33 -17.48 14.97
CA MET A 452 28.12 -16.85 13.66
C MET A 452 29.27 -17.13 12.68
N PHE A 453 30.52 -17.16 13.17
CA PHE A 453 31.71 -17.37 12.33
C PHE A 453 32.24 -18.82 12.33
N LYS A 454 31.67 -19.70 13.15
CA LYS A 454 32.01 -21.14 13.17
C LYS A 454 31.77 -21.77 11.79
N THR A 455 32.62 -22.71 11.42
CA THR A 455 32.42 -23.52 10.22
C THR A 455 31.40 -24.60 10.53
N ARG A 456 30.22 -24.56 9.89
CA ARG A 456 29.27 -25.68 9.96
C ARG A 456 29.95 -26.91 9.35
N ARG A 457 30.24 -27.94 10.16
CA ARG A 457 30.71 -29.24 9.65
C ARG A 457 29.64 -29.78 8.69
N LYS A 458 30.06 -30.29 7.51
CA LYS A 458 29.16 -31.04 6.63
C LYS A 458 28.49 -32.12 7.48
N ARG A 459 27.15 -32.17 7.50
CA ARG A 459 26.44 -33.36 7.97
C ARG A 459 26.91 -34.49 7.06
N ASN A 460 27.62 -35.47 7.62
CA ASN A 460 27.83 -36.73 6.92
C ASN A 460 26.45 -37.23 6.52
N LYS A 461 26.26 -37.59 5.24
CA LYS A 461 25.08 -38.35 4.83
C LYS A 461 25.07 -39.58 5.74
N THR A 462 24.07 -39.68 6.59
CA THR A 462 23.76 -40.94 7.29
C THR A 462 23.70 -42.01 6.21
N ALA A 463 24.60 -42.99 6.34
CA ALA A 463 24.71 -44.13 5.45
C ALA A 463 23.46 -45.01 5.56
#